data_AF-A0A183NWS7-F1
#
_entry.id   AF-A0A183NWS7-F1
#
_cell.length_a   1.000
_cell.length_b   1.000
_cell.length_c   1.000
_cell.angle_alpha   90.00
_cell.angle_beta   90.00
_cell.angle_gamma   90.00
#
_symmetry.space_group_name_H-M   'P 1'
#
loop_
_entity.id
_entity.type
_entity.pdbx_description
1 polymer ?
#
loop_
_entity_poly.entity_id
_entity_poly.type
_entity_poly.pdbx_seq_one_letter_code
_entity_poly.pdbx_strand_id
1 'polypeptide(L)'
;MESSRPKEEKKTKQHNTPRNGDRHEKNKQQLDRTRKEGPGQIDGISETDFEVPDKNHTLLVNNLLIENNITNHNYINMIMNTPDKFSYFIEQLKCLTYEQWKIVYNSWEESIRTREIRYFLENVMLEVQTESSIIFIINHFIVNAKNEYKQLKWINYLSIVKKPSIEFMKEIKSLLTDDLYNHTVYYVSLSIKRFCENHPSCMKSQIIKEMVDIIENVVDLEDNIKVII
;
A
#
# COMPACT_ATOMS: atom_id res chain seq x y z
N MET A 1 59.27 -5.29 -16.16
CA MET A 1 59.58 -4.10 -16.97
C MET A 1 58.47 -4.02 -18.01
N GLU A 2 57.45 -3.21 -17.70
CA GLU A 2 57.25 -1.84 -18.23
C GLU A 2 56.85 -1.87 -19.71
N SER A 3 55.92 -1.10 -20.25
CA SER A 3 55.12 0.07 -19.83
C SER A 3 54.22 0.32 -21.06
N SER A 4 52.95 0.75 -20.98
CA SER A 4 52.62 2.18 -21.20
C SER A 4 51.12 2.42 -21.02
N ARG A 5 50.78 3.38 -20.13
CA ARG A 5 49.50 4.10 -20.08
C ARG A 5 49.57 5.34 -20.99
N PRO A 6 48.41 5.92 -21.38
CA PRO A 6 48.03 7.24 -20.84
C PRO A 6 46.53 7.29 -20.48
N LYS A 7 46.07 7.70 -19.27
CA LYS A 7 45.86 9.06 -18.70
C LYS A 7 45.03 10.02 -19.57
N GLU A 8 43.73 10.13 -19.27
CA GLU A 8 42.96 11.38 -19.34
C GLU A 8 41.87 11.40 -18.25
N GLU A 9 41.75 12.54 -17.58
CA GLU A 9 40.95 12.82 -16.39
C GLU A 9 39.51 13.21 -16.76
N LYS A 10 38.49 12.64 -16.08
CA LYS A 10 37.23 13.38 -15.81
C LYS A 10 36.68 13.03 -14.42
N LYS A 11 36.73 14.04 -13.55
CA LYS A 11 36.05 14.13 -12.26
C LYS A 11 34.53 14.00 -12.45
N THR A 12 33.89 13.01 -11.84
CA THR A 12 32.46 13.05 -11.54
C THR A 12 32.27 13.38 -10.06
N LYS A 13 32.01 14.66 -9.82
CA LYS A 13 31.60 15.19 -8.52
C LYS A 13 30.22 14.64 -8.15
N GLN A 14 30.14 14.24 -6.90
CA GLN A 14 28.96 13.95 -6.10
C GLN A 14 28.13 15.25 -5.90
N HIS A 15 26.95 15.33 -6.51
CA HIS A 15 25.79 16.18 -6.15
C HIS A 15 24.69 15.83 -7.19
N ASN A 16 23.50 15.35 -6.86
CA ASN A 16 22.48 15.99 -6.03
C ASN A 16 21.44 14.95 -5.57
N THR A 17 21.19 14.93 -4.26
CA THR A 17 19.90 14.77 -3.55
C THR A 17 18.76 14.00 -4.25
N PRO A 18 18.27 12.86 -3.70
CA PRO A 18 16.95 12.37 -4.07
C PRO A 18 15.88 13.18 -3.33
N ARG A 19 15.40 14.28 -3.93
CA ARG A 19 14.16 14.93 -3.49
C ARG A 19 12.97 14.08 -3.98
N ASN A 20 12.74 12.94 -3.33
CA ASN A 20 11.49 12.20 -3.46
C ASN A 20 10.57 12.55 -2.28
N GLY A 21 9.99 13.75 -2.35
CA GLY A 21 8.92 14.18 -1.44
C GLY A 21 7.68 14.75 -2.15
N ASP A 22 7.73 14.95 -3.48
CA ASP A 22 6.76 15.78 -4.20
C ASP A 22 5.87 15.03 -5.22
N ARG A 23 5.98 13.68 -5.32
CA ARG A 23 5.12 12.93 -6.25
C ARG A 23 3.69 12.73 -5.77
N HIS A 24 3.41 12.88 -4.47
CA HIS A 24 2.06 12.73 -3.94
C HIS A 24 1.15 13.95 -4.17
N GLU A 25 1.71 15.15 -4.41
CA GLU A 25 0.90 16.33 -4.70
C GLU A 25 0.56 16.51 -6.18
N LYS A 26 1.40 16.01 -7.10
CA LYS A 26 1.14 16.15 -8.55
C LYS A 26 -0.10 15.41 -9.02
N ASN A 27 -0.40 14.24 -8.44
CA ASN A 27 -1.64 13.52 -8.77
C ASN A 27 -2.86 14.26 -8.24
N LYS A 28 -2.77 14.96 -7.09
CA LYS A 28 -3.86 15.82 -6.60
C LYS A 28 -4.05 17.08 -7.45
N GLN A 29 -2.97 17.72 -7.92
CA GLN A 29 -3.06 18.88 -8.79
C GLN A 29 -3.60 18.59 -10.20
N GLN A 30 -3.50 17.34 -10.69
CA GLN A 30 -4.14 16.93 -11.94
C GLN A 30 -5.66 16.73 -11.80
N LEU A 31 -6.17 16.46 -10.59
CA LEU A 31 -7.61 16.31 -10.33
C LEU A 31 -8.38 17.64 -10.48
N ASP A 32 -7.78 18.77 -10.09
CA ASP A 32 -8.47 20.09 -10.11
C ASP A 32 -8.48 20.79 -11.48
N ARG A 33 -7.68 20.33 -12.45
CA ARG A 33 -7.48 21.05 -13.73
C ARG A 33 -8.31 20.52 -14.89
N THR A 34 -9.02 19.40 -14.73
CA THR A 34 -9.66 18.72 -15.85
C THR A 34 -11.18 18.87 -15.80
N ARG A 35 -11.66 20.12 -15.73
CA ARG A 35 -13.06 20.49 -15.97
C ARG A 35 -13.15 21.29 -17.27
N LYS A 36 -12.97 20.63 -18.42
CA LYS A 36 -13.42 21.10 -19.74
C LYS A 36 -13.81 19.91 -20.63
N GLU A 37 -14.92 20.08 -21.32
CA GLU A 37 -15.81 19.07 -21.93
C GLU A 37 -15.31 18.42 -23.23
N GLY A 38 -15.65 17.13 -23.39
CA GLY A 38 -16.18 16.47 -24.61
C GLY A 38 -15.22 15.94 -25.69
N PRO A 39 -15.67 15.10 -26.64
CA PRO A 39 -16.78 14.13 -26.60
C PRO A 39 -16.36 12.71 -27.07
N GLY A 40 -17.07 11.67 -26.62
CA GLY A 40 -16.88 10.31 -27.13
C GLY A 40 -17.93 9.37 -26.58
N GLN A 41 -19.02 9.22 -27.33
CA GLN A 41 -20.09 8.26 -27.09
C GLN A 41 -19.53 6.86 -26.79
N ILE A 42 -19.99 6.28 -25.69
CA ILE A 42 -20.07 4.84 -25.55
C ILE A 42 -21.54 4.57 -25.29
N ASP A 43 -22.18 3.88 -26.24
CA ASP A 43 -23.56 3.45 -26.12
C ASP A 43 -23.72 2.60 -24.84
N GLY A 44 -24.66 3.01 -23.98
CA GLY A 44 -25.30 2.10 -23.03
C GLY A 44 -24.90 2.15 -21.55
N ILE A 45 -24.44 3.29 -21.00
CA ILE A 45 -24.51 3.48 -19.53
C ILE A 45 -25.07 4.88 -19.26
N SER A 46 -26.37 4.94 -18.93
CA SER A 46 -27.01 6.11 -18.36
C SER A 46 -26.41 6.43 -16.99
N GLU A 47 -26.11 7.70 -16.74
CA GLU A 47 -25.60 8.23 -15.46
C GLU A 47 -26.56 8.06 -14.27
N THR A 48 -27.69 7.37 -14.43
CA THR A 48 -28.79 7.33 -13.44
C THR A 48 -28.90 6.04 -12.62
N ASP A 49 -28.05 5.03 -12.83
CA ASP A 49 -28.23 3.71 -12.18
C ASP A 49 -27.10 3.33 -11.21
N PHE A 50 -26.27 4.28 -10.77
CA PHE A 50 -25.27 4.00 -9.72
C PHE A 50 -25.90 4.07 -8.33
N GLU A 51 -26.76 3.10 -8.03
CA GLU A 51 -27.18 2.82 -6.66
C GLU A 51 -25.95 2.43 -5.82
N VAL A 52 -25.80 3.08 -4.67
CA VAL A 52 -24.81 2.67 -3.66
C VAL A 52 -25.11 1.23 -3.27
N PRO A 53 -24.14 0.29 -3.33
CA PRO A 53 -24.43 -1.12 -3.13
C PRO A 53 -25.06 -1.38 -1.75
N ASP A 54 -26.20 -2.06 -1.77
CA ASP A 54 -26.86 -2.58 -0.57
C ASP A 54 -25.90 -3.51 0.21
N LYS A 55 -25.99 -3.48 1.55
CA LYS A 55 -25.05 -4.09 2.51
C LYS A 55 -25.07 -5.62 2.54
N ASN A 56 -25.54 -6.28 1.48
CA ASN A 56 -25.46 -7.73 1.34
C ASN A 56 -24.09 -8.15 0.79
N HIS A 57 -23.16 -8.40 1.72
CA HIS A 57 -21.74 -8.71 1.47
C HIS A 57 -21.45 -9.85 0.47
N THR A 58 -22.38 -10.80 0.28
CA THR A 58 -22.22 -11.94 -0.65
C THR A 58 -22.60 -11.59 -2.09
N LEU A 59 -23.61 -10.72 -2.29
CA LEU A 59 -24.03 -10.27 -3.62
C LEU A 59 -22.98 -9.32 -4.21
N LEU A 60 -22.39 -8.47 -3.36
CA LEU A 60 -21.40 -7.45 -3.72
C LEU A 60 -20.11 -8.05 -4.33
N VAL A 61 -19.64 -9.19 -3.81
CA VAL A 61 -18.47 -9.89 -4.36
C VAL A 61 -18.77 -10.57 -5.68
N ASN A 62 -19.94 -11.20 -5.79
CA ASN A 62 -20.35 -11.79 -7.06
C ASN A 62 -20.52 -10.69 -8.12
N ASN A 63 -21.05 -9.52 -7.77
CA ASN A 63 -21.14 -8.39 -8.68
C ASN A 63 -19.75 -7.76 -8.99
N LEU A 64 -18.83 -7.72 -8.03
CA LEU A 64 -17.45 -7.28 -8.27
C LEU A 64 -16.65 -8.25 -9.16
N LEU A 65 -16.78 -9.55 -8.95
CA LEU A 65 -16.04 -10.57 -9.70
C LEU A 65 -16.69 -10.91 -11.06
N ILE A 66 -18.02 -10.91 -11.13
CA ILE A 66 -18.81 -11.37 -12.29
C ILE A 66 -19.33 -10.19 -13.12
N GLU A 67 -19.90 -9.13 -12.51
CA GLU A 67 -20.50 -8.01 -13.26
C GLU A 67 -19.48 -6.93 -13.67
N ASN A 68 -18.46 -6.65 -12.84
CA ASN A 68 -17.50 -5.58 -13.11
C ASN A 68 -16.33 -5.99 -14.03
N ASN A 69 -16.24 -7.25 -14.44
CA ASN A 69 -15.20 -7.76 -15.33
C ASN A 69 -13.79 -7.26 -14.94
N ILE A 70 -13.47 -7.30 -13.64
CA ILE A 70 -12.27 -6.66 -13.07
C ILE A 70 -10.95 -7.29 -13.54
N THR A 71 -11.02 -8.37 -14.32
CA THR A 71 -9.90 -9.04 -14.98
C THR A 71 -9.75 -8.63 -16.46
N ASN A 72 -10.71 -7.86 -17.01
CA ASN A 72 -10.67 -7.37 -18.39
C ASN A 72 -9.81 -6.12 -18.52
N HIS A 73 -8.77 -6.23 -19.33
CA HIS A 73 -7.80 -5.16 -19.59
C HIS A 73 -8.45 -3.90 -20.14
N ASN A 74 -9.50 -3.99 -20.97
CA ASN A 74 -10.18 -2.81 -21.50
C ASN A 74 -10.93 -2.06 -20.40
N TYR A 75 -11.54 -2.79 -19.46
CA TYR A 75 -12.19 -2.20 -18.30
C TYR A 75 -11.17 -1.57 -17.35
N ILE A 76 -10.08 -2.27 -17.06
CA ILE A 76 -8.97 -1.73 -16.24
C ILE A 76 -8.38 -0.47 -16.88
N ASN A 77 -8.13 -0.48 -18.19
CA ASN A 77 -7.63 0.67 -18.93
C ASN A 77 -8.62 1.84 -18.89
N MET A 78 -9.93 1.57 -18.94
CA MET A 78 -10.95 2.60 -18.81
C MET A 78 -10.92 3.22 -17.41
N ILE A 79 -10.80 2.42 -16.34
CA ILE A 79 -10.69 2.93 -14.97
C ILE A 79 -9.41 3.77 -14.82
N MET A 80 -8.27 3.27 -15.32
CA MET A 80 -6.97 3.97 -15.24
C MET A 80 -7.02 5.40 -15.79
N ASN A 81 -7.85 5.64 -16.81
CA ASN A 81 -7.91 6.91 -17.52
C ASN A 81 -9.15 7.75 -17.17
N THR A 82 -10.03 7.30 -16.26
CA THR A 82 -11.29 7.99 -15.93
C THR A 82 -11.39 8.20 -14.41
N PRO A 83 -11.13 9.42 -13.88
CA PRO A 83 -11.10 9.68 -12.44
C PRO A 83 -12.36 9.26 -11.68
N ASP A 84 -13.55 9.56 -12.20
CA ASP A 84 -14.81 9.23 -11.51
C ASP A 84 -15.02 7.72 -11.37
N LYS A 85 -14.65 6.97 -12.43
CA LYS A 85 -14.70 5.50 -12.41
C LYS A 85 -13.65 4.91 -11.47
N PHE A 86 -12.48 5.54 -11.37
CA PHE A 86 -11.46 5.17 -10.39
C PHE A 86 -11.97 5.35 -8.96
N SER A 87 -12.54 6.51 -8.63
CA SER A 87 -13.12 6.76 -7.31
C SER A 87 -14.22 5.75 -6.97
N TYR A 88 -15.14 5.50 -7.90
CA TYR A 88 -16.17 4.48 -7.71
C TYR A 88 -15.56 3.09 -7.47
N PHE A 89 -14.57 2.70 -8.28
CA PHE A 89 -13.87 1.42 -8.15
C PHE A 89 -13.21 1.25 -6.78
N ILE A 90 -12.56 2.29 -6.26
CA ILE A 90 -11.99 2.28 -4.90
C ILE A 90 -13.07 2.08 -3.84
N GLU A 91 -14.21 2.77 -3.94
CA GLU A 91 -15.31 2.60 -2.98
C GLU A 91 -15.87 1.17 -2.97
N GLN A 92 -16.00 0.53 -4.13
CA GLN A 92 -16.44 -0.87 -4.18
C GLN A 92 -15.46 -1.81 -3.46
N LEU A 93 -14.15 -1.58 -3.63
CA LEU A 93 -13.11 -2.40 -2.99
C LEU A 93 -13.04 -2.19 -1.47
N LYS A 94 -13.52 -1.05 -0.94
CA LYS A 94 -13.57 -0.80 0.51
C LYS A 94 -14.53 -1.74 1.24
N CYS A 95 -15.53 -2.28 0.55
CA CYS A 95 -16.49 -3.22 1.13
C CYS A 95 -15.96 -4.66 1.25
N LEU A 96 -14.76 -4.94 0.71
CA LEU A 96 -14.20 -6.28 0.67
C LEU A 96 -13.62 -6.73 2.02
N THR A 97 -13.91 -7.97 2.38
CA THR A 97 -13.28 -8.68 3.50
C THR A 97 -11.91 -9.25 3.11
N TYR A 98 -11.14 -9.70 4.10
CA TYR A 98 -9.84 -10.32 3.88
C TYR A 98 -9.87 -11.52 2.91
N GLU A 99 -10.82 -12.45 3.07
CA GLU A 99 -10.92 -13.61 2.17
C GLU A 99 -11.35 -13.21 0.75
N GLN A 100 -12.17 -12.16 0.61
CA GLN A 100 -12.59 -11.64 -0.69
C GLN A 100 -11.42 -10.96 -1.41
N TRP A 101 -10.56 -10.24 -0.68
CA TRP A 101 -9.32 -9.68 -1.20
C TRP A 101 -8.39 -10.74 -1.80
N LYS A 102 -8.26 -11.91 -1.15
CA LYS A 102 -7.47 -13.03 -1.68
C LYS A 102 -8.02 -13.50 -3.03
N ILE A 103 -9.34 -13.64 -3.14
CA ILE A 103 -9.99 -14.06 -4.40
C ILE A 103 -9.73 -13.02 -5.49
N VAL A 104 -10.04 -11.75 -5.23
CA VAL A 104 -9.84 -10.64 -6.19
C VAL A 104 -8.39 -10.57 -6.66
N TYR A 105 -7.44 -10.60 -5.74
CA TYR A 105 -6.03 -10.52 -6.08
C TYR A 105 -5.54 -11.73 -6.88
N ASN A 106 -5.96 -12.95 -6.53
CA ASN A 106 -5.60 -14.14 -7.30
C ASN A 106 -6.14 -14.04 -8.74
N SER A 107 -7.38 -13.58 -8.92
CA SER A 107 -7.95 -13.32 -10.25
C SER A 107 -7.17 -12.26 -11.03
N TRP A 108 -6.68 -11.21 -10.37
CA TRP A 108 -5.79 -10.23 -11.00
C TRP A 108 -4.46 -10.86 -11.41
N GLU A 109 -3.79 -11.60 -10.53
CA GLU A 109 -2.50 -12.23 -10.85
C GLU A 109 -2.58 -13.17 -12.06
N GLU A 110 -3.68 -13.92 -12.20
CA GLU A 110 -3.91 -14.81 -13.34
C GLU A 110 -4.21 -14.05 -14.65
N SER A 111 -4.78 -12.85 -14.56
CA SER A 111 -5.23 -12.07 -15.73
C SER A 111 -4.26 -10.96 -16.14
N ILE A 112 -3.36 -10.49 -15.27
CA ILE A 112 -2.41 -9.41 -15.58
C ILE A 112 -1.51 -9.78 -16.77
N ARG A 113 -1.56 -8.97 -17.83
CA ARG A 113 -0.76 -9.18 -19.06
C ARG A 113 0.36 -8.16 -19.23
N THR A 114 0.28 -7.02 -18.56
CA THR A 114 1.24 -5.93 -18.71
C THR A 114 1.76 -5.46 -17.36
N ARG A 115 3.00 -4.96 -17.37
CA ARG A 115 3.63 -4.37 -16.18
C ARG A 115 2.90 -3.09 -15.73
N GLU A 116 2.32 -2.35 -16.67
CA GLU A 116 1.55 -1.14 -16.39
C GLU A 116 0.29 -1.43 -15.57
N ILE A 117 -0.51 -2.42 -15.98
CA ILE A 117 -1.71 -2.83 -15.26
C ILE A 117 -1.35 -3.40 -13.88
N ARG A 118 -0.26 -4.16 -13.80
CA ARG A 118 0.26 -4.63 -12.49
C ARG A 118 0.51 -3.46 -11.55
N TYR A 119 1.25 -2.44 -12.01
CA TYR A 119 1.53 -1.26 -11.19
C TYR A 119 0.27 -0.49 -10.81
N PHE A 120 -0.68 -0.36 -11.73
CA PHE A 120 -1.95 0.27 -11.45
C PHE A 120 -2.71 -0.45 -10.33
N LEU A 121 -2.86 -1.78 -10.42
CA LEU A 121 -3.57 -2.58 -9.42
C LEU A 121 -2.85 -2.59 -8.07
N GLU A 122 -1.52 -2.61 -8.04
CA GLU A 122 -0.76 -2.43 -6.79
C GLU A 122 -1.08 -1.07 -6.13
N ASN A 123 -1.18 0.02 -6.92
CA ASN A 123 -1.56 1.33 -6.39
C ASN A 123 -3.02 1.36 -5.91
N VAL A 124 -3.95 0.71 -6.62
CA VAL A 124 -5.34 0.55 -6.20
C VAL A 124 -5.41 -0.04 -4.79
N MET A 125 -4.66 -1.11 -4.52
CA MET A 125 -4.64 -1.74 -3.20
C MET A 125 -4.18 -0.80 -2.09
N LEU A 126 -3.23 0.09 -2.39
CA LEU A 126 -2.75 1.11 -1.45
C LEU A 126 -3.76 2.24 -1.21
N GLU A 127 -4.60 2.56 -2.20
CA GLU A 127 -5.61 3.61 -2.09
C GLU A 127 -6.86 3.18 -1.31
N VAL A 128 -7.15 1.88 -1.22
CA VAL A 128 -8.35 1.38 -0.51
C VAL A 128 -8.30 1.64 1.00
N GLN A 129 -7.15 1.39 1.64
CA GLN A 129 -6.86 1.71 3.05
C GLN A 129 -7.88 1.20 4.08
N THR A 130 -8.60 0.10 3.79
CA THR A 130 -9.44 -0.57 4.78
C THR A 130 -8.64 -1.58 5.58
N GLU A 131 -9.08 -1.86 6.80
CA GLU A 131 -8.43 -2.83 7.68
C GLU A 131 -8.23 -4.19 6.98
N SER A 132 -9.26 -4.70 6.31
CA SER A 132 -9.19 -5.96 5.54
C SER A 132 -8.17 -5.89 4.40
N SER A 133 -8.13 -4.79 3.64
CA SER A 133 -7.16 -4.63 2.54
C SER A 133 -5.72 -4.57 3.05
N ILE A 134 -5.49 -3.93 4.19
CA ILE A 134 -4.15 -3.76 4.76
C ILE A 134 -3.67 -5.06 5.39
N ILE A 135 -4.52 -5.76 6.14
CA ILE A 135 -4.23 -7.10 6.67
C ILE A 135 -3.89 -8.06 5.52
N PHE A 136 -4.62 -7.97 4.41
CA PHE A 136 -4.29 -8.73 3.20
C PHE A 136 -2.90 -8.38 2.67
N ILE A 137 -2.58 -7.09 2.52
CA ILE A 137 -1.27 -6.65 2.04
C ILE A 137 -0.13 -7.16 2.94
N ILE A 138 -0.28 -7.03 4.25
CA ILE A 138 0.72 -7.49 5.24
C ILE A 138 0.95 -8.99 5.10
N ASN A 139 -0.12 -9.79 5.16
CA ASN A 139 0.01 -11.23 5.08
C ASN A 139 0.57 -11.69 3.73
N HIS A 140 0.08 -11.13 2.63
CA HIS A 140 0.43 -11.61 1.30
C HIS A 140 1.82 -11.14 0.85
N PHE A 141 2.16 -9.87 1.03
CA PHE A 141 3.38 -9.29 0.47
C PHE A 141 4.51 -9.06 1.46
N ILE A 142 4.24 -9.17 2.76
CA ILE A 142 5.26 -8.96 3.78
C ILE A 142 5.56 -10.27 4.50
N VAL A 143 4.58 -10.83 5.22
CA VAL A 143 4.79 -12.04 6.03
C VAL A 143 5.10 -13.25 5.15
N ASN A 144 4.32 -13.49 4.10
CA ASN A 144 4.48 -14.66 3.22
C ASN A 144 5.31 -14.37 1.96
N ALA A 145 6.08 -13.28 1.96
CA ALA A 145 6.85 -12.85 0.79
C ALA A 145 7.99 -13.84 0.50
N LYS A 146 8.03 -14.37 -0.73
CA LYS A 146 9.14 -15.22 -1.20
C LYS A 146 10.34 -14.43 -1.74
N ASN A 147 10.18 -13.13 -1.92
CA ASN A 147 11.18 -12.27 -2.56
C ASN A 147 11.40 -11.01 -1.71
N GLU A 148 12.58 -10.90 -1.12
CA GLU A 148 12.98 -9.82 -0.22
C GLU A 148 12.84 -8.44 -0.87
N TYR A 149 13.25 -8.27 -2.13
CA TYR A 149 13.09 -6.99 -2.82
C TYR A 149 11.63 -6.55 -2.96
N LYS A 150 10.73 -7.49 -3.30
CA LYS A 150 9.29 -7.22 -3.34
C LYS A 150 8.73 -6.96 -1.95
N GLN A 151 9.22 -7.67 -0.93
CA GLN A 151 8.83 -7.49 0.46
C GLN A 151 9.16 -6.06 0.94
N LEU A 152 10.40 -5.62 0.78
CA LEU A 152 10.87 -4.28 1.15
C LEU A 152 10.10 -3.17 0.44
N LYS A 153 9.73 -3.37 -0.83
CA LYS A 153 8.87 -2.44 -1.57
C LYS A 153 7.53 -2.25 -0.83
N TRP A 154 6.89 -3.32 -0.38
CA TRP A 154 5.61 -3.25 0.32
C TRP A 154 5.71 -2.70 1.74
N ILE A 155 6.79 -3.02 2.47
CA ILE A 155 7.05 -2.45 3.80
C ILE A 155 7.09 -0.92 3.75
N ASN A 156 7.70 -0.32 2.72
CA ASN A 156 7.77 1.13 2.59
C ASN A 156 6.40 1.82 2.45
N TYR A 157 5.37 1.07 2.04
CA TYR A 157 4.00 1.56 1.93
C TYR A 157 3.17 1.38 3.21
N LEU A 158 3.71 0.83 4.31
CA LEU A 158 2.93 0.62 5.53
C LEU A 158 2.57 1.92 6.29
N SER A 159 3.13 3.07 5.91
CA SER A 159 2.93 4.36 6.60
C SER A 159 1.53 4.99 6.46
N ILE A 160 0.53 4.23 6.01
CA ILE A 160 -0.68 4.75 5.37
C ILE A 160 -1.93 4.76 6.27
N VAL A 161 -1.99 3.97 7.35
CA VAL A 161 -3.22 3.91 8.16
C VAL A 161 -3.36 5.17 9.03
N LYS A 162 -4.36 6.00 8.73
CA LYS A 162 -4.61 7.27 9.45
C LYS A 162 -5.19 7.05 10.85
N LYS A 163 -6.05 6.04 11.01
CA LYS A 163 -6.74 5.71 12.27
C LYS A 163 -6.66 4.19 12.49
N PRO A 164 -5.53 3.68 13.00
CA PRO A 164 -5.37 2.25 13.25
C PRO A 164 -6.37 1.74 14.30
N SER A 165 -6.98 0.59 14.05
CA SER A 165 -7.79 -0.17 15.01
C SER A 165 -6.92 -1.11 15.84
N ILE A 166 -7.46 -1.67 16.93
CA ILE A 166 -6.68 -2.60 17.76
C ILE A 166 -6.41 -3.93 17.04
N GLU A 167 -7.34 -4.39 16.20
CA GLU A 167 -7.16 -5.54 15.30
C GLU A 167 -6.01 -5.31 14.31
N PHE A 168 -5.96 -4.14 13.68
CA PHE A 168 -4.81 -3.76 12.84
C PHE A 168 -3.49 -3.79 13.63
N MET A 169 -3.49 -3.28 14.87
CA MET A 169 -2.29 -3.30 15.73
C MET A 169 -1.83 -4.73 16.05
N LYS A 170 -2.76 -5.68 16.28
CA LYS A 170 -2.43 -7.11 16.46
C LYS A 170 -1.70 -7.66 15.24
N GLU A 171 -2.16 -7.30 14.04
CA GLU A 171 -1.58 -7.78 12.79
C GLU A 171 -0.13 -7.28 12.63
N ILE A 172 0.09 -5.96 12.76
CA ILE A 172 1.42 -5.39 12.57
C ILE A 172 2.40 -5.71 13.71
N LYS A 173 1.92 -6.16 14.88
CA LYS A 173 2.80 -6.70 15.93
C LYS A 173 3.64 -7.86 15.39
N SER A 174 3.08 -8.70 14.52
CA SER A 174 3.80 -9.82 13.89
C SER A 174 4.97 -9.39 13.00
N LEU A 175 5.07 -8.10 12.67
CA LEU A 175 6.15 -7.53 11.87
C LEU A 175 7.40 -7.18 12.70
N LEU A 176 7.30 -7.19 14.03
CA LEU A 176 8.43 -6.94 14.94
C LEU A 176 9.23 -8.23 15.21
N THR A 177 9.63 -8.94 14.16
CA THR A 177 10.51 -10.13 14.24
C THR A 177 11.93 -9.76 13.87
N ASP A 178 12.94 -10.50 14.34
CA ASP A 178 14.36 -10.22 14.09
C ASP A 178 14.68 -9.95 12.60
N ASP A 179 14.11 -10.76 11.70
CA ASP A 179 14.33 -10.65 10.25
C ASP A 179 13.72 -9.39 9.62
N LEU A 180 12.64 -8.87 10.19
CA LEU A 180 11.89 -7.72 9.64
C LEU A 180 12.07 -6.43 10.43
N TYR A 181 12.57 -6.54 11.67
CA TYR A 181 12.55 -5.48 12.67
C TYR A 181 13.14 -4.18 12.14
N ASN A 182 14.35 -4.24 11.56
CA ASN A 182 15.05 -3.07 11.05
C ASN A 182 14.28 -2.34 9.94
N HIS A 183 13.44 -3.05 9.20
CA HIS A 183 12.62 -2.48 8.12
C HIS A 183 11.24 -2.02 8.60
N THR A 184 10.70 -2.62 9.66
CA THR A 184 9.31 -2.43 10.09
C THR A 184 9.17 -1.55 11.33
N VAL A 185 10.18 -1.48 12.20
CA VAL A 185 10.12 -0.80 13.51
C VAL A 185 9.68 0.65 13.41
N TYR A 186 10.16 1.39 12.41
CA TYR A 186 9.76 2.78 12.18
C TYR A 186 8.26 2.90 11.89
N TYR A 187 7.73 2.02 11.03
CA TYR A 187 6.32 2.02 10.64
C TYR A 187 5.40 1.56 11.77
N VAL A 188 5.83 0.56 12.52
CA VAL A 188 5.11 0.06 13.68
C VAL A 188 5.08 1.13 14.78
N SER A 189 6.20 1.78 15.06
CA SER A 189 6.29 2.91 15.99
C SER A 189 5.36 4.06 15.60
N LEU A 190 5.32 4.43 14.32
CA LEU A 190 4.43 5.47 13.82
C LEU A 190 2.95 5.07 13.97
N SER A 191 2.63 3.80 13.77
CA SER A 191 1.27 3.27 13.94
C SER A 191 0.83 3.29 15.40
N ILE A 192 1.72 2.92 16.33
CA ILE A 192 1.49 3.05 17.79
C ILE A 192 1.21 4.50 18.15
N LYS A 193 2.05 5.44 17.67
CA LYS A 193 1.85 6.87 17.91
C LYS A 193 0.46 7.33 17.46
N ARG A 194 0.07 7.04 16.21
CA ARG A 194 -1.25 7.41 15.67
C ARG A 194 -2.40 6.74 16.42
N PHE A 195 -2.22 5.49 16.86
CA PHE A 195 -3.21 4.79 17.68
C PHE A 195 -3.43 5.53 19.01
N CYS A 196 -2.35 5.88 19.70
CA CYS A 196 -2.37 6.58 20.98
C CYS A 196 -2.90 8.01 20.90
N GLU A 197 -2.62 8.74 19.81
CA GLU A 197 -3.20 10.07 19.55
C GLU A 197 -4.74 10.04 19.55
N ASN A 198 -5.34 8.93 19.12
CA ASN A 198 -6.79 8.76 19.06
C ASN A 198 -7.37 8.04 20.30
N HIS A 199 -6.54 7.49 21.19
CA HIS A 199 -6.96 6.69 22.34
C HIS A 199 -6.17 7.08 23.61
N PRO A 200 -6.71 7.99 24.45
CA PRO A 200 -6.01 8.52 25.64
C PRO A 200 -5.56 7.49 26.69
N SER A 201 -6.07 6.26 26.63
CA SER A 201 -5.66 5.13 27.50
C SER A 201 -5.00 4.00 26.71
N CYS A 202 -4.35 4.29 25.58
CA CYS A 202 -3.77 3.26 24.70
C CYS A 202 -2.82 2.30 25.42
N MET A 203 -2.05 2.79 26.39
CA MET A 203 -1.10 1.97 27.17
C MET A 203 -1.76 0.96 28.11
N LYS A 204 -3.08 1.02 28.31
CA LYS A 204 -3.83 -0.05 28.99
C LYS A 204 -4.06 -1.26 28.07
N SER A 205 -3.88 -1.10 26.76
CA SER A 205 -3.94 -2.20 25.82
C SER A 205 -2.70 -3.07 25.95
N GLN A 206 -2.90 -4.34 26.30
CA GLN A 206 -1.83 -5.32 26.42
C GLN A 206 -1.01 -5.44 25.12
N ILE A 207 -1.67 -5.37 23.96
CA ILE A 207 -1.00 -5.46 22.64
C ILE A 207 -0.05 -4.28 22.43
N ILE A 208 -0.51 -3.06 22.73
CA ILE A 208 0.31 -1.86 22.57
C ILE A 208 1.50 -1.91 23.51
N LYS A 209 1.28 -2.32 24.76
CA LYS A 209 2.33 -2.46 25.75
C LYS A 209 3.40 -3.45 25.30
N GLU A 210 3.00 -4.65 24.88
CA GLU A 210 3.92 -5.67 24.37
C GLU A 210 4.72 -5.18 23.16
N MET A 211 4.11 -4.43 22.25
CA MET A 211 4.81 -3.86 21.11
C MET A 211 5.86 -2.82 21.52
N VAL A 212 5.52 -1.94 22.47
CA VAL A 212 6.46 -0.96 23.02
C VAL A 212 7.61 -1.66 23.74
N ASP A 213 7.31 -2.67 24.57
CA ASP A 213 8.31 -3.45 25.28
C ASP A 213 9.29 -4.12 24.29
N ILE A 214 8.81 -4.70 23.18
CA ILE A 214 9.68 -5.27 22.14
C ILE A 214 10.62 -4.21 21.56
N ILE A 215 10.11 -3.01 21.28
CA ILE A 215 10.87 -1.94 20.65
C ILE A 215 11.94 -1.38 21.62
N GLU A 216 11.58 -1.16 22.88
CA GLU A 216 12.48 -0.61 23.90
C GLU A 216 13.59 -1.60 24.28
N ASN A 217 13.28 -2.89 24.46
CA ASN A 217 14.27 -3.89 24.85
C ASN A 217 15.40 -4.08 23.81
N VAL A 218 15.11 -3.86 22.52
CA VAL A 218 16.14 -3.93 21.47
C VAL A 218 17.06 -2.71 21.50
N VAL A 219 16.52 -1.52 21.81
CA VAL A 219 17.33 -0.29 21.98
C VAL A 219 18.32 -0.48 23.13
N ASP A 220 17.87 -1.06 24.24
CA ASP A 220 18.73 -1.32 25.40
C ASP A 220 19.87 -2.30 25.07
N LEU A 221 19.65 -3.29 24.20
CA LEU A 221 20.69 -4.21 23.75
C LEU A 221 21.74 -3.52 22.87
N GLU A 222 21.32 -2.67 21.93
CA GLU A 222 22.25 -1.92 21.07
C GLU A 222 23.09 -0.91 21.86
N ASP A 223 22.48 -0.21 22.82
CA ASP A 223 23.20 0.77 23.64
C ASP A 223 24.17 0.09 24.62
N ASN A 224 23.82 -1.08 25.16
CA ASN A 224 24.75 -1.88 25.96
C ASN A 224 25.95 -2.39 25.15
N ILE A 225 25.78 -2.74 23.87
CA ILE A 225 26.90 -3.15 23.00
C ILE A 225 27.83 -1.97 22.72
N LYS A 226 27.29 -0.76 22.50
CA LYS A 226 28.10 0.46 22.27
C LYS A 226 28.91 0.88 23.50
N VAL A 227 28.48 0.54 24.71
CA VAL A 227 29.21 0.84 25.95
C VAL A 227 30.36 -0.15 26.20
N ILE A 228 30.34 -1.32 25.56
CA ILE A 228 31.33 -2.39 25.74
C ILE A 228 32.48 -2.32 24.71
N ILE A 229 32.34 -1.55 23.62
CA ILE A 229 33.37 -1.34 22.58
C ILE A 229 34.13 -0.04 22.83
#